data_AF-A0A925DH48-F1
#
_entry.id   AF-A0A925DH48-F1
#
_cell.length_a   1.000
_cell.length_b   1.000
_cell.length_c   1.000
_cell.angle_alpha   90.00
_cell.angle_beta   90.00
_cell.angle_gamma   90.00
#
_symmetry.space_group_name_H-M   'P 1'
#
loop_
_entity.id
_entity.type
_entity.pdbx_description
1 polymer ?
#
loop_
_entity_poly.entity_id
_entity_poly.type
_entity_poly.pdbx_seq_one_letter_code
_entity_poly.pdbx_strand_id
1 'polypeptide(L)'
;MRTGVACGFSLVEVLVATLVLALGLIGAAAMQLTALRTRHHSMLLSKAVHLASGMADQMRANAGQMRRDDRDNAYLQVDYDAASDAAADGPAPDCFSAACDDAELAHFDLDELKRQLRRELPGARLVICRDGGAGDDAPRAPGWACSGAAGAPVLIKLGWTERQA
;
A
#
# COMPACT_ATOMS: atom_id res chain seq x y z
N MET A 1 -5.42 -61.60 -40.25
CA MET A 1 -4.93 -60.39 -39.55
C MET A 1 -4.66 -59.31 -40.58
N ARG A 2 -5.48 -58.25 -40.62
CA ARG A 2 -5.17 -57.06 -41.42
C ARG A 2 -4.14 -56.24 -40.65
N THR A 3 -2.93 -56.14 -41.18
CA THR A 3 -1.91 -55.22 -40.69
C THR A 3 -2.35 -53.80 -41.07
N GLY A 4 -2.68 -53.00 -40.07
CA GLY A 4 -2.92 -51.56 -40.27
C GLY A 4 -1.64 -50.89 -40.74
N VAL A 5 -1.71 -50.13 -41.83
CA VAL A 5 -0.62 -49.30 -42.33
C VAL A 5 -0.32 -48.25 -41.26
N ALA A 6 0.91 -48.24 -40.73
CA ALA A 6 1.39 -47.15 -39.89
C ALA A 6 1.72 -45.96 -40.81
N CYS A 7 0.83 -44.96 -40.86
CA CYS A 7 1.12 -43.69 -41.50
C CYS A 7 2.16 -42.94 -40.65
N GLY A 8 3.35 -42.68 -41.21
CA GLY A 8 4.34 -41.81 -40.59
C GLY A 8 3.89 -40.34 -40.61
N PHE A 9 4.29 -39.57 -39.61
CA PHE A 9 4.03 -38.12 -39.54
C PHE A 9 4.72 -37.38 -40.67
N SER A 10 4.03 -36.42 -41.28
CA SER A 10 4.63 -35.50 -42.26
C SER A 10 5.54 -34.48 -41.56
N LEU A 11 6.65 -34.08 -42.19
CA LEU A 11 7.54 -33.02 -41.68
C LEU A 11 6.79 -31.69 -41.46
N VAL A 12 5.78 -31.42 -42.29
CA VAL A 12 4.91 -30.24 -42.17
C VAL A 12 4.05 -30.31 -40.91
N GLU A 13 3.61 -31.50 -40.51
CA GLU A 13 2.75 -31.71 -39.33
C GLU A 13 3.51 -31.41 -38.03
N VAL A 14 4.76 -31.85 -37.93
CA VAL A 14 5.63 -31.54 -36.78
C VAL A 14 5.96 -30.04 -36.73
N LEU A 15 6.16 -29.39 -37.88
CA LEU A 15 6.43 -27.96 -37.95
C LEU A 15 5.23 -27.12 -37.50
N VAL A 16 4.02 -27.50 -37.90
CA VAL A 16 2.79 -26.84 -37.44
C VAL A 16 2.55 -27.09 -35.95
N ALA A 17 2.76 -28.32 -35.46
CA ALA A 17 2.60 -28.65 -34.04
C ALA A 17 3.56 -27.84 -33.14
N THR A 18 4.83 -27.74 -33.53
CA THR A 18 5.83 -26.94 -32.81
C THR A 18 5.54 -25.45 -32.87
N LEU A 19 5.03 -24.93 -34.00
CA LEU A 19 4.58 -23.54 -34.11
C LEU A 19 3.44 -23.23 -33.14
N VAL A 20 2.39 -24.06 -33.13
CA VAL A 20 1.24 -23.87 -32.24
C VAL A 20 1.66 -23.97 -30.77
N LEU A 21 2.53 -24.93 -30.44
CA LEU A 21 3.09 -25.06 -29.10
C LEU A 21 3.88 -23.81 -28.68
N ALA A 22 4.74 -23.28 -29.56
CA ALA A 22 5.51 -22.07 -29.27
C ALA A 22 4.59 -20.86 -28.99
N LEU A 23 3.54 -20.68 -29.79
CA LEU A 23 2.54 -19.63 -29.56
C LEU A 23 1.80 -19.81 -28.23
N GLY A 24 1.42 -21.04 -27.90
CA GLY A 24 0.78 -21.37 -26.62
C GLY A 24 1.66 -21.04 -25.42
N LEU A 25 2.97 -21.34 -25.49
CA LEU A 25 3.92 -21.03 -24.43
C LEU A 25 4.15 -19.52 -24.25
N ILE A 26 4.23 -18.76 -25.35
CA ILE A 26 4.34 -17.29 -25.28
C ILE A 26 3.09 -16.70 -24.63
N GLY A 27 1.90 -17.18 -24.99
CA GLY A 27 0.64 -16.77 -24.36
C GLY A 27 0.61 -17.07 -22.86
N ALA A 28 1.01 -18.28 -22.46
CA ALA A 28 1.08 -18.67 -21.05
C ALA A 28 2.09 -17.82 -20.26
N ALA A 29 3.27 -17.53 -20.82
CA ALA A 29 4.28 -16.69 -20.19
C ALA A 29 3.77 -15.25 -19.98
N ALA A 30 3.08 -14.68 -20.98
CA ALA A 30 2.47 -13.35 -20.85
C ALA A 30 1.42 -13.32 -19.72
N MET A 31 0.57 -14.35 -19.61
CA MET A 31 -0.40 -14.48 -18.53
C MET A 31 0.26 -14.64 -17.15
N GLN A 32 1.38 -15.35 -17.06
CA GLN A 32 2.12 -15.49 -15.81
C GLN A 32 2.71 -14.15 -15.34
N LEU A 33 3.26 -13.35 -16.27
CA LEU A 33 3.78 -12.02 -15.95
C LEU A 33 2.69 -11.07 -15.47
N THR A 34 1.51 -11.07 -16.11
CA THR A 34 0.39 -10.25 -15.64
C THR A 34 -0.11 -10.72 -14.28
N ALA A 35 -0.20 -12.03 -14.05
CA ALA A 35 -0.59 -12.58 -12.75
C ALA A 35 0.40 -12.18 -11.63
N LEU A 36 1.70 -12.18 -11.90
CA LEU A 36 2.72 -11.73 -10.94
C LEU A 36 2.56 -10.24 -10.60
N ARG A 37 2.33 -9.39 -11.61
CA ARG A 37 2.09 -7.95 -11.41
C ARG A 37 0.85 -7.70 -10.56
N THR A 38 -0.27 -8.35 -10.88
CA THR A 38 -1.51 -8.22 -10.10
C THR A 38 -1.33 -8.71 -8.67
N ARG A 39 -0.63 -9.83 -8.45
CA ARG A 39 -0.33 -10.33 -7.10
C ARG A 39 0.49 -9.35 -6.29
N HIS A 40 1.52 -8.74 -6.89
CA HIS A 40 2.34 -7.74 -6.24
C HIS A 40 1.52 -6.52 -5.83
N HIS A 41 0.71 -5.98 -6.73
CA HIS A 41 -0.16 -4.84 -6.45
C HIS A 41 -1.16 -5.15 -5.32
N SER A 42 -1.83 -6.32 -5.36
CA SER A 42 -2.76 -6.74 -4.30
C SER A 42 -2.05 -6.91 -2.95
N MET A 43 -0.80 -7.38 -2.94
CA MET A 43 -0.01 -7.50 -1.70
C MET A 43 0.30 -6.12 -1.09
N LEU A 44 0.71 -5.15 -1.90
CA LEU A 44 0.96 -3.79 -1.41
C LEU A 44 -0.32 -3.13 -0.88
N LEU A 45 -1.42 -3.26 -1.60
CA LEU A 45 -2.72 -2.76 -1.14
C LEU A 45 -3.14 -3.39 0.19
N SER A 46 -2.98 -4.71 0.34
CA SER A 46 -3.29 -5.41 1.60
C SER A 46 -2.46 -4.89 2.77
N LYS A 47 -1.16 -4.65 2.56
CA LYS A 47 -0.27 -4.07 3.58
C LYS A 47 -0.70 -2.65 3.95
N ALA A 48 -0.96 -1.81 2.96
CA ALA A 48 -1.41 -0.44 3.17
C ALA A 48 -2.71 -0.36 3.98
N VAL A 49 -3.70 -1.19 3.63
CA VAL A 49 -4.97 -1.26 4.36
C VAL A 49 -4.75 -1.76 5.79
N HIS A 50 -3.90 -2.77 5.99
CA HIS A 50 -3.60 -3.30 7.32
C HIS A 50 -2.96 -2.24 8.22
N LEU A 51 -1.94 -1.53 7.73
CA LEU A 51 -1.26 -0.45 8.46
C LEU A 51 -2.20 0.72 8.76
N ALA A 52 -3.01 1.15 7.78
CA ALA A 52 -3.98 2.22 7.99
C ALA A 52 -5.06 1.84 9.00
N SER A 53 -5.53 0.58 8.96
CA SER A 53 -6.53 0.07 9.91
C SER A 53 -5.96 -0.04 11.32
N GLY A 54 -4.73 -0.54 11.45
CA GLY A 54 -4.01 -0.58 12.73
C GLY A 54 -3.82 0.80 13.34
N MET A 55 -3.43 1.79 12.53
CA MET A 55 -3.31 3.18 13.00
C MET A 55 -4.67 3.75 13.42
N ALA A 56 -5.76 3.47 12.68
CA ALA A 56 -7.10 3.88 13.09
C ALA A 56 -7.50 3.25 14.45
N ASP A 57 -7.10 2.00 14.71
CA ASP A 57 -7.32 1.33 15.99
C ASP A 57 -6.52 1.99 17.12
N GLN A 58 -5.24 2.28 16.91
CA GLN A 58 -4.38 2.97 17.87
C GLN A 58 -4.91 4.36 18.22
N MET A 59 -5.33 5.15 17.22
CA MET A 59 -5.95 6.47 17.44
C MET A 59 -7.23 6.35 18.28
N ARG A 60 -8.05 5.32 18.04
CA ARG A 60 -9.26 5.07 18.83
C ARG A 60 -8.95 4.65 20.27
N ALA A 61 -7.89 3.88 20.47
CA ALA A 61 -7.43 3.49 21.80
C ALA A 61 -6.91 4.70 22.58
N ASN A 62 -6.21 5.63 21.92
CA ASN A 62 -5.73 6.88 22.49
C ASN A 62 -6.75 8.03 22.34
N ALA A 63 -7.94 7.82 22.93
CA ALA A 63 -9.03 8.79 22.90
C ALA A 63 -8.67 10.12 23.59
N GLY A 64 -7.73 10.10 24.54
CA GLY A 64 -7.24 11.29 25.23
C GLY A 64 -6.54 12.27 24.28
N GLN A 65 -5.65 11.77 23.42
CA GLN A 65 -5.02 12.58 22.38
C GLN A 65 -6.03 13.02 21.31
N MET A 66 -6.94 12.13 20.89
CA MET A 66 -7.93 12.45 19.87
C MET A 66 -8.96 13.52 20.26
N ARG A 67 -9.11 13.80 21.56
CA ARG A 67 -9.98 14.85 22.09
C ARG A 67 -9.29 16.22 22.17
N ARG A 68 -7.97 16.31 21.95
CA ARG A 68 -7.26 17.59 21.91
C ARG A 68 -7.63 18.39 20.66
N ASP A 69 -7.38 19.70 20.71
CA ASP A 69 -7.47 20.55 19.53
C ASP A 69 -6.58 20.00 18.41
N ASP A 70 -7.03 20.10 17.16
CA ASP A 70 -6.31 19.52 16.01
C ASP A 70 -4.86 20.03 15.89
N ARG A 71 -4.61 21.28 16.28
CA ARG A 71 -3.27 21.88 16.31
C ARG A 71 -2.31 21.19 17.29
N ASP A 72 -2.84 20.63 18.38
CA ASP A 72 -2.10 19.99 19.47
C ASP A 72 -2.22 18.45 19.42
N ASN A 73 -2.92 17.91 18.42
CA ASN A 73 -3.10 16.48 18.22
C ASN A 73 -2.02 15.93 17.28
N ALA A 74 -1.04 15.24 17.87
CA ALA A 74 0.08 14.65 17.13
C ALA A 74 -0.37 13.76 15.96
N TYR A 75 -1.45 12.99 16.09
CA TYR A 75 -1.95 12.15 15.00
C TYR A 75 -2.44 12.94 13.79
N LEU A 76 -2.96 14.17 13.98
CA LEU A 76 -3.49 15.00 12.91
C LEU A 76 -2.45 15.92 12.25
N GLN A 77 -1.22 15.89 12.76
CA GLN A 77 -0.11 16.73 12.32
C GLN A 77 0.94 15.94 11.51
N VAL A 78 0.65 14.68 11.18
CA VAL A 78 1.55 13.85 10.39
C VAL A 78 1.40 14.14 8.89
N ASP A 79 2.52 14.52 8.27
CA ASP A 79 2.74 14.52 6.82
C ASP A 79 4.07 13.81 6.56
N TYR A 80 3.98 12.51 6.30
CA TYR A 80 5.13 11.66 6.02
C TYR A 80 5.27 11.43 4.52
N ASP A 81 6.47 11.59 4.00
CA ASP A 81 6.81 11.31 2.60
C ASP A 81 8.18 10.62 2.53
N ALA A 82 8.17 9.34 2.15
CA ALA A 82 9.39 8.52 2.11
C ALA A 82 10.50 9.07 1.19
N ALA A 83 10.18 9.98 0.26
CA ALA A 83 11.17 10.58 -0.63
C ALA A 83 11.93 11.76 0.00
N SER A 84 11.29 12.49 0.93
CA SER A 84 11.86 13.68 1.60
C SER A 84 12.17 13.46 3.08
N ASP A 85 11.68 12.35 3.64
CA ASP A 85 11.92 11.96 5.01
C ASP A 85 13.38 11.53 5.19
N ALA A 86 14.24 12.52 5.45
CA ALA A 86 15.51 12.26 6.12
C ALA A 86 15.16 11.66 7.48
N ALA A 87 15.71 10.49 7.82
CA ALA A 87 15.50 9.84 9.12
C ALA A 87 15.86 10.80 10.26
N ALA A 88 14.90 11.61 10.68
CA ALA A 88 15.11 12.79 11.51
C ALA A 88 13.83 13.09 12.30
N ASP A 89 13.18 12.05 12.79
CA ASP A 89 12.41 12.19 14.03
C ASP A 89 13.39 11.85 15.15
N GLY A 90 13.53 12.75 16.13
CA GLY A 90 14.27 12.47 17.36
C GLY A 90 13.74 11.21 18.05
N PRO A 91 14.44 10.66 19.05
CA PRO A 91 13.98 9.42 19.68
C PRO A 91 12.59 9.60 20.28
N ALA A 92 11.56 9.03 19.67
CA ALA A 92 10.27 8.86 20.33
C ALA A 92 10.46 8.02 21.61
N PRO A 93 9.67 8.30 22.66
CA PRO A 93 9.71 7.54 23.90
C PRO A 93 9.35 6.07 23.63
N ASP A 94 10.06 5.12 24.24
CA ASP A 94 9.72 3.70 24.14
C ASP A 94 8.57 3.35 25.10
N CYS A 95 7.35 3.51 24.62
CA CYS A 95 6.14 3.25 25.39
C CYS A 95 5.88 1.77 25.68
N PHE A 96 6.75 0.85 25.23
CA PHE A 96 6.72 -0.54 25.69
C PHE A 96 7.35 -0.72 27.07
N SER A 97 8.33 0.11 27.42
CA SER A 97 9.14 -0.04 28.64
C SER A 97 9.01 1.14 29.60
N ALA A 98 8.51 2.29 29.14
CA ALA A 98 8.22 3.47 29.94
C ALA A 98 6.71 3.78 29.98
N ALA A 99 6.27 4.45 31.04
CA ALA A 99 4.95 5.06 31.07
C ALA A 99 4.94 6.29 30.17
N CYS A 100 4.04 6.33 29.20
CA CYS A 100 3.84 7.47 28.30
C CYS A 100 2.51 8.14 28.61
N ASP A 101 2.46 9.46 28.50
CA ASP A 101 1.20 10.18 28.39
C ASP A 101 0.56 10.02 26.98
N ASP A 102 -0.65 10.54 26.80
CA ASP A 102 -1.40 10.44 25.54
C ASP A 102 -0.63 11.04 24.34
N ALA A 103 0.17 12.09 24.55
CA ALA A 103 0.91 12.74 23.47
C ALA A 103 2.19 11.95 23.14
N GLU A 104 2.90 11.49 24.15
CA GLU A 104 4.08 10.61 24.02
C GLU A 104 3.73 9.30 23.31
N LEU A 105 2.59 8.68 23.68
CA LEU A 105 2.09 7.48 23.02
C LEU A 105 1.78 7.71 21.54
N ALA A 106 1.22 8.88 21.20
CA ALA A 106 0.93 9.21 19.80
C ALA A 106 2.20 9.39 18.96
N HIS A 107 3.25 10.02 19.52
CA HIS A 107 4.54 10.10 18.85
C HIS A 107 5.17 8.73 18.63
N PHE A 108 5.10 7.86 19.63
CA PHE A 108 5.57 6.49 19.52
C PHE A 108 4.84 5.67 18.45
N ASP A 109 3.51 5.73 18.42
CA ASP A 109 2.69 5.04 17.42
C ASP A 109 3.04 5.50 16.00
N LEU A 110 3.16 6.82 15.79
CA LEU A 110 3.51 7.41 14.50
C LEU A 110 4.91 6.98 14.05
N ASP A 111 5.87 6.91 14.97
CA ASP A 111 7.22 6.47 14.65
C ASP A 111 7.28 4.98 14.29
N GLU A 112 6.53 4.12 14.99
CA GLU A 112 6.42 2.71 14.59
C GLU A 112 5.74 2.58 13.22
N LEU A 113 4.66 3.33 12.97
CA LEU A 113 4.00 3.35 11.67
C LEU A 113 4.97 3.81 10.57
N LYS A 114 5.73 4.88 10.77
CA LYS A 114 6.77 5.34 9.82
C LYS A 114 7.82 4.25 9.57
N ARG A 115 8.29 3.56 10.61
CA ARG A 115 9.22 2.42 10.47
C ARG A 115 8.62 1.26 9.67
N GLN A 116 7.34 0.96 9.85
CA GLN A 116 6.64 -0.06 9.08
C GLN A 116 6.46 0.36 7.61
N LEU A 117 6.02 1.60 7.36
CA LEU A 117 5.88 2.16 6.01
C LEU A 117 7.21 2.12 5.23
N ARG A 118 8.33 2.52 5.85
CA ARG A 118 9.66 2.44 5.23
C ARG A 118 10.05 1.01 4.81
N ARG A 119 9.67 0.00 5.60
CA ARG A 119 10.00 -1.41 5.36
C ARG A 119 9.06 -2.07 4.34
N GLU A 120 7.77 -1.75 4.39
CA GLU A 120 6.73 -2.47 3.67
C GLU A 120 6.26 -1.80 2.39
N LEU A 121 6.32 -0.47 2.32
CA LEU A 121 5.83 0.35 1.22
C LEU A 121 6.88 1.43 0.84
N PRO A 122 7.96 1.05 0.12
CA PRO A 122 8.96 2.02 -0.33
C PRO A 122 8.33 3.10 -1.21
N GLY A 123 8.54 4.38 -0.88
CA GLY A 123 7.88 5.49 -1.58
C GLY A 123 6.47 5.81 -1.07
N ALA A 124 6.11 5.34 0.14
CA ALA A 124 4.85 5.70 0.78
C ALA A 124 4.80 7.19 1.14
N ARG A 125 3.59 7.75 1.03
CA ARG A 125 3.21 9.05 1.58
C ARG A 125 1.95 8.87 2.43
N LEU A 126 1.98 9.44 3.64
CA LEU A 126 0.94 9.33 4.65
C LEU A 126 0.57 10.72 5.15
N VAL A 127 -0.72 11.05 5.12
CA VAL A 127 -1.28 12.22 5.79
C VAL A 127 -2.50 11.77 6.59
N ILE A 128 -2.59 12.17 7.86
CA ILE A 128 -3.76 11.92 8.69
C ILE A 128 -4.35 13.26 9.09
N CYS A 129 -5.61 13.50 8.75
CA CYS A 129 -6.24 14.79 8.97
C CYS A 129 -7.76 14.72 8.87
N ARG A 130 -8.43 15.79 9.27
CA ARG A 130 -9.86 15.95 9.00
C ARG A 130 -10.10 16.39 7.57
N ASP A 131 -10.99 15.69 6.88
CA ASP A 131 -11.40 16.09 5.53
C ASP A 131 -12.86 15.70 5.29
N GLY A 132 -13.60 16.53 4.55
CA GLY A 132 -15.04 16.36 4.32
C GLY A 132 -15.43 15.21 3.39
N GLY A 133 -14.52 14.27 3.14
CA GLY A 133 -14.53 13.42 1.96
C GLY A 133 -14.12 14.23 0.72
N ALA A 134 -13.42 13.59 -0.21
CA ALA A 134 -13.37 14.10 -1.56
C ALA A 134 -14.82 14.16 -2.06
N GLY A 135 -15.35 15.35 -2.32
CA GLY A 135 -16.56 15.46 -3.12
C GLY A 135 -16.31 14.70 -4.42
N ASP A 136 -17.16 13.74 -4.70
CA ASP A 136 -17.23 13.05 -5.98
C ASP A 136 -17.28 14.09 -7.09
N ASP A 137 -16.21 14.24 -7.88
CA ASP A 137 -16.16 14.72 -9.27
C ASP A 137 -14.76 15.26 -9.64
N ALA A 138 -13.82 14.35 -9.93
CA ALA A 138 -12.77 14.45 -10.97
C ALA A 138 -11.64 13.43 -10.71
N PRO A 139 -10.99 12.88 -11.75
CA PRO A 139 -9.72 12.18 -11.63
C PRO A 139 -8.60 13.21 -11.36
N ARG A 140 -8.64 13.85 -10.19
CA ARG A 140 -7.54 14.67 -9.69
C ARG A 140 -6.82 13.81 -8.66
N ALA A 141 -5.48 13.77 -8.74
CA ALA A 141 -4.65 13.15 -7.72
C ALA A 141 -5.20 13.51 -6.33
N PRO A 142 -5.24 12.57 -5.36
CA PRO A 142 -5.75 12.87 -4.03
C PRO A 142 -5.05 14.14 -3.56
N GLY A 143 -5.82 15.19 -3.31
CA GLY A 143 -5.29 16.38 -2.68
C GLY A 143 -4.68 15.92 -1.36
N TRP A 144 -3.35 15.93 -1.29
CA TRP A 144 -2.63 15.65 -0.04
C TRP A 144 -2.92 16.73 1.01
N ALA A 145 -3.34 17.92 0.55
CA ALA A 145 -3.90 18.95 1.40
C ALA A 145 -5.23 18.50 2.05
N CYS A 146 -5.41 18.92 3.29
CA CYS A 146 -6.62 18.66 4.06
C CYS A 146 -7.45 19.93 4.14
N SER A 147 -8.76 19.80 3.95
CA SER A 147 -9.69 20.96 3.92
C SER A 147 -10.86 20.83 4.89
N GLY A 148 -10.90 19.78 5.70
CA GLY A 148 -11.98 19.53 6.65
C GLY A 148 -11.99 20.51 7.81
N ALA A 149 -13.19 20.96 8.19
CA ALA A 149 -13.41 21.67 9.45
C ALA A 149 -13.26 20.73 10.67
N ALA A 150 -13.23 21.28 11.89
CA ALA A 150 -13.07 20.52 13.14
C ALA A 150 -14.11 19.38 13.35
N GLY A 151 -15.28 19.46 12.69
CA GLY A 151 -16.31 18.42 12.73
C GLY A 151 -16.24 17.38 11.60
N ALA A 152 -15.30 17.50 10.67
CA ALA A 152 -15.15 16.55 9.57
C ALA A 152 -14.55 15.21 10.04
N PRO A 153 -14.84 14.09 9.35
CA PRO A 153 -14.27 12.81 9.69
C PRO A 153 -12.74 12.84 9.54
N VAL A 154 -12.06 12.07 10.37
CA VAL A 154 -10.62 11.87 10.28
C VAL A 154 -10.35 10.83 9.20
N LEU A 155 -9.51 11.19 8.22
CA LEU A 155 -9.07 10.33 7.15
C LEU A 155 -7.60 10.00 7.30
N ILE A 156 -7.25 8.75 7.01
CA ILE A 156 -5.87 8.28 6.85
C ILE A 156 -5.63 8.17 5.34
N LYS A 157 -4.95 9.17 4.76
CA LYS A 157 -4.58 9.18 3.35
C LYS A 157 -3.22 8.51 3.19
N LEU A 158 -3.20 7.33 2.58
CA LEU A 158 -1.98 6.56 2.31
C LEU A 158 -1.87 6.26 0.81
N GLY A 159 -0.71 6.56 0.24
CA GLY A 159 -0.39 6.26 -1.16
C GLY A 159 1.08 5.88 -1.30
N TRP A 160 1.45 5.26 -2.41
CA TRP A 160 2.84 4.91 -2.70
C TRP A 160 3.12 5.02 -4.20
N THR A 161 4.38 5.26 -4.55
CA THR A 161 4.84 5.20 -5.94
C THR A 161 5.38 3.80 -6.23
N GLU A 162 4.75 3.07 -7.15
CA GLU A 162 5.38 1.88 -7.73
C GLU A 162 6.52 2.34 -8.65
N ARG A 163 7.77 2.02 -8.29
CA ARG A 163 8.90 2.21 -9.19
C ARG A 163 8.69 1.24 -10.36
N GLN A 164 8.37 1.77 -11.55
CA GLN A 164 8.34 0.96 -12.77
C GLN A 164 9.76 0.41 -12.99
N ALA A 165 9.90 -0.92 -12.88
CA ALA A 165 11.10 -1.65 -13.26
C ALA A 165 11.10 -1.91 -14.77
#